data_AF-A0AAE8U7B1-F1
#
_entry.id   AF-A0AAE8U7B1-F1
#
_cell.length_a   1.000
_cell.length_b   1.000
_cell.length_c   1.000
_cell.angle_alpha   90.00
_cell.angle_beta   90.00
_cell.angle_gamma   90.00
#
_symmetry.space_group_name_H-M   'P 1'
#
loop_
_entity.id
_entity.type
_entity.pdbx_description
1 polymer ?
#
loop_
_entity_poly.entity_id
_entity_poly.type
_entity_poly.pdbx_seq_one_letter_code
_entity_poly.pdbx_strand_id
1 'polypeptide(L)'
;MQSYCQSCGMPLVEEALLGTEKEGGKSQDYCTYCYEGGEFKQPQLTVDEMIEICVPHLMEGGMPENEARNMLTSFLPNLKRWRKSEWREPKVVELNAFNIVGISTQTSNANEITEQAKIPQLWDHFYQQNITDQIAERKNGHVYGLYSDYETDVNGNYTLTLGVEVDNDDIQTDLVVKTIPAAKYLVFTSDKGVMPEVVIQTWQEIWTWFANSKVERTYTGDFELYDERCANPHDSQVAIYIAIK
;
A
#
# COMPACT_ATOMS: atom_id res chain seq x y z
N MET A 1 -24.06 10.68 0.00
CA MET A 1 -22.66 10.24 -0.21
C MET A 1 -21.80 11.31 0.41
N GLN A 2 -21.12 11.02 1.51
CA GLN A 2 -20.33 12.01 2.25
C GLN A 2 -18.92 12.00 1.65
N SER A 3 -18.54 13.08 0.96
CA SER A 3 -17.19 13.26 0.42
C SER A 3 -16.38 14.16 1.36
N TYR A 4 -15.05 14.11 1.23
CA TYR A 4 -14.12 14.94 1.99
C TYR A 4 -13.35 15.84 1.05
N CYS A 5 -13.03 17.05 1.50
CA CYS A 5 -12.19 17.99 0.78
C CYS A 5 -10.82 17.36 0.50
N GLN A 6 -10.47 17.22 -0.77
CA GLN A 6 -9.22 16.63 -1.26
C GLN A 6 -8.01 17.58 -1.12
N SER A 7 -8.11 18.57 -0.23
CA SER A 7 -7.03 19.46 0.19
C SER A 7 -6.88 19.53 1.72
N CYS A 8 -7.95 19.55 2.51
CA CYS A 8 -7.84 19.72 3.98
C CYS A 8 -8.54 18.62 4.77
N GLY A 9 -9.16 17.63 4.10
CA GLY A 9 -9.89 16.57 4.78
C GLY A 9 -11.26 16.95 5.36
N MET A 10 -11.68 18.22 5.21
CA MET A 10 -12.97 18.68 5.77
C MET A 10 -14.16 17.96 5.13
N PRO A 11 -15.12 17.42 5.91
CA PRO A 11 -16.32 16.80 5.36
C PRO A 11 -17.15 17.79 4.52
N LEU A 12 -17.54 17.37 3.32
CA LEU A 12 -18.36 18.14 2.39
C LEU A 12 -19.83 17.71 2.51
N VAL A 13 -20.42 18.01 3.67
CA VAL A 13 -21.78 17.59 4.03
C VAL A 13 -22.89 18.51 3.50
N GLU A 14 -22.54 19.75 3.13
CA GLU A 14 -23.46 20.76 2.67
C GLU A 14 -22.91 21.48 1.44
N GLU A 15 -23.79 21.87 0.52
CA GLU A 15 -23.41 22.57 -0.72
C GLU A 15 -22.71 23.92 -0.45
N ALA A 16 -23.03 24.56 0.67
CA ALA A 16 -22.39 25.80 1.11
C ALA A 16 -20.89 25.62 1.42
N LEU A 17 -20.47 24.40 1.77
CA LEU A 17 -19.07 24.08 2.05
C LEU A 17 -18.28 23.80 0.77
N LEU A 18 -18.93 23.60 -0.38
CA LEU A 18 -18.28 23.31 -1.65
C LEU A 18 -17.67 24.59 -2.25
N GLY A 19 -16.41 24.48 -2.68
CA GLY A 19 -15.71 25.51 -3.44
C GLY A 19 -16.33 25.72 -4.82
N THR A 20 -15.73 26.61 -5.61
CA THR A 20 -16.26 26.96 -6.94
C THR A 20 -15.25 26.73 -8.05
N GLU A 21 -15.74 26.15 -9.15
CA GLU A 21 -15.02 26.01 -10.41
C GLU A 21 -14.95 27.36 -11.14
N LYS A 22 -14.10 27.46 -12.17
CA LYS A 22 -13.90 28.70 -12.95
C LYS A 22 -15.19 29.28 -13.54
N GLU A 23 -16.15 28.42 -13.88
CA GLU A 23 -17.46 28.80 -14.42
C GLU A 23 -18.53 29.05 -13.34
N GLY A 24 -18.15 29.03 -12.07
CA GLY A 24 -19.05 29.27 -10.92
C GLY A 24 -19.79 28.03 -10.40
N GLY A 25 -19.65 26.88 -11.07
CA GLY A 25 -20.19 25.60 -10.60
C GLY A 25 -19.56 25.14 -9.28
N LYS A 26 -20.24 24.28 -8.52
CA LYS A 26 -19.71 23.75 -7.25
C LYS A 26 -18.68 22.64 -7.48
N SER A 27 -17.55 22.76 -6.79
CA SER A 27 -16.52 21.72 -6.80
C SER A 27 -16.97 20.50 -5.99
N GLN A 28 -16.79 19.31 -6.55
CA GLN A 28 -17.09 18.04 -5.85
C GLN A 28 -15.94 17.58 -4.95
N ASP A 29 -14.74 18.12 -5.18
CA ASP A 29 -13.51 17.66 -4.55
C ASP A 29 -13.01 18.62 -3.47
N TYR A 30 -13.32 19.92 -3.54
CA TYR A 30 -12.69 20.91 -2.69
C TYR A 30 -13.70 21.81 -1.97
N CYS A 31 -13.36 22.20 -0.73
CA CYS A 31 -14.19 23.10 0.04
C CYS A 31 -13.95 24.58 -0.29
N THR A 32 -14.90 25.43 0.09
CA THR A 32 -14.89 26.89 -0.11
C THR A 32 -13.74 27.60 0.61
N TYR A 33 -13.10 26.96 1.58
CA TYR A 33 -11.94 27.50 2.28
C TYR A 33 -10.62 27.19 1.55
N CYS A 34 -10.57 26.11 0.77
CA CYS A 34 -9.37 25.72 0.03
C CYS A 34 -9.39 26.19 -1.42
N TYR A 35 -10.56 26.26 -2.06
CA TYR A 35 -10.69 26.40 -3.51
C TYR A 35 -11.84 27.33 -3.90
N GLU A 36 -11.57 28.28 -4.79
CA GLU A 36 -12.55 29.25 -5.29
C GLU A 36 -12.17 29.72 -6.69
N GLY A 37 -13.17 29.86 -7.57
CA GLY A 37 -12.98 30.40 -8.91
C GLY A 37 -12.08 29.57 -9.82
N GLY A 38 -11.95 28.26 -9.57
CA GLY A 38 -11.07 27.39 -10.33
C GLY A 38 -9.63 27.30 -9.81
N GLU A 39 -9.32 27.95 -8.69
CA GLU A 39 -7.94 28.02 -8.15
C GLU A 39 -7.90 27.77 -6.64
N PHE A 40 -6.76 27.24 -6.16
CA PHE A 40 -6.52 27.14 -4.73
C PHE A 40 -6.24 28.52 -4.14
N LYS A 41 -6.90 28.86 -3.03
CA LYS A 41 -6.72 30.16 -2.35
C LYS A 41 -5.29 30.39 -1.86
N GLN A 42 -4.56 29.31 -1.61
CA GLN A 42 -3.19 29.35 -1.11
C GLN A 42 -2.31 28.42 -1.97
N PRO A 43 -1.98 28.77 -3.22
CA PRO A 43 -1.40 27.83 -4.19
C PRO A 43 0.00 27.33 -3.82
N GLN A 44 0.74 28.08 -3.00
CA GLN A 44 2.10 27.72 -2.54
C GLN A 44 2.12 27.00 -1.20
N LEU A 45 0.96 26.79 -0.57
CA LEU A 45 0.86 26.07 0.70
C LEU A 45 1.36 24.64 0.53
N THR A 46 2.21 24.19 1.45
CA THR A 46 2.71 22.82 1.53
C THR A 46 1.77 21.93 2.35
N VAL A 47 1.94 20.60 2.26
CA VAL A 47 1.15 19.66 3.07
C VAL A 47 1.45 19.83 4.56
N ASP A 48 2.70 20.11 4.94
CA ASP A 48 3.09 20.34 6.33
C ASP A 48 2.43 21.59 6.89
N GLU A 49 2.39 22.68 6.12
CA GLU A 49 1.66 23.89 6.53
C GLU A 49 0.14 23.65 6.60
N MET A 50 -0.42 22.79 5.74
CA MET A 50 -1.83 22.39 5.85
C MET A 50 -2.09 21.57 7.12
N ILE A 51 -1.15 20.71 7.56
CA ILE A 51 -1.25 20.02 8.86
C ILE A 51 -1.35 21.05 9.98
N GLU A 52 -0.48 22.06 10.01
CA GLU A 52 -0.53 23.12 11.04
C GLU A 52 -1.85 23.90 11.03
N ILE A 53 -2.46 24.10 9.87
CA ILE A 53 -3.77 24.76 9.76
C ILE A 53 -4.89 23.85 10.32
N CYS A 54 -4.83 22.55 10.07
CA CYS A 54 -5.89 21.61 10.44
C CYS A 54 -5.84 21.18 11.93
N VAL A 55 -4.65 21.13 12.56
CA VAL A 55 -4.49 20.66 13.95
C VAL A 55 -5.37 21.42 14.95
N PRO A 56 -5.39 22.78 14.98
CA PRO A 56 -6.22 23.52 15.92
C PRO A 56 -7.73 23.20 15.80
N HIS A 57 -8.22 22.98 14.59
CA HIS A 57 -9.63 22.67 14.35
C HIS A 57 -10.04 21.29 14.88
N LEU A 58 -9.14 20.30 14.81
CA LEU A 58 -9.39 18.99 15.41
C LEU A 58 -9.32 19.05 16.94
N MET A 59 -8.44 19.90 17.48
CA MET A 59 -8.36 20.15 18.93
C MET A 59 -9.64 20.79 19.47
N GLU A 60 -10.24 21.73 18.74
CA GLU A 60 -11.56 22.29 19.06
C GLU A 60 -12.65 21.20 19.07
N GLY A 61 -12.50 20.16 18.24
CA GLY A 61 -13.36 18.96 18.22
C GLY A 61 -13.07 17.95 19.34
N GLY A 62 -12.11 18.23 20.23
CA GLY A 62 -11.77 17.38 21.38
C GLY A 62 -10.64 16.38 21.13
N MET A 63 -9.97 16.41 19.98
CA MET A 63 -8.83 15.55 19.69
C MET A 63 -7.54 16.10 20.33
N PRO A 64 -6.76 15.30 21.07
CA PRO A 64 -5.45 15.72 21.56
C PRO A 64 -4.50 16.13 20.43
N GLU A 65 -3.68 17.17 20.66
CA GLU A 65 -2.79 17.75 19.62
C GLU A 65 -1.88 16.71 18.94
N ASN A 66 -1.21 15.86 19.73
CA ASN A 66 -0.30 14.83 19.20
C ASN A 66 -1.04 13.81 18.32
N GLU A 67 -2.28 13.48 18.69
CA GLU A 67 -3.12 12.55 17.93
C GLU A 67 -3.59 13.19 16.62
N ALA A 68 -4.04 14.46 16.69
CA ALA A 68 -4.42 15.24 15.51
C ALA A 68 -3.26 15.35 14.51
N ARG A 69 -2.06 15.66 15.00
CA ARG A 69 -0.86 15.77 14.18
C ARG A 69 -0.50 14.42 13.53
N ASN A 70 -0.47 13.33 14.31
CA ASN A 70 -0.17 11.99 13.78
C ASN A 70 -1.18 11.54 12.72
N MET A 71 -2.48 11.81 12.96
CA MET A 71 -3.53 11.49 12.01
C MET A 71 -3.37 12.30 10.72
N LEU A 72 -3.15 13.61 10.81
CA LEU A 72 -3.04 14.49 9.65
C LEU A 72 -1.76 14.24 8.84
N THR A 73 -0.63 13.97 9.50
CA THR A 73 0.62 13.58 8.83
C THR A 73 0.45 12.29 8.02
N SER A 74 -0.36 11.35 8.50
CA SER A 74 -0.67 10.13 7.76
C SER A 74 -1.71 10.36 6.65
N PHE A 75 -2.70 11.23 6.89
CA PHE A 75 -3.86 11.36 6.02
C PHE A 75 -3.68 12.38 4.89
N LEU A 76 -3.23 13.61 5.19
CA LEU A 76 -3.21 14.71 4.23
C LEU A 76 -2.31 14.42 3.01
N PRO A 77 -1.10 13.85 3.12
CA PRO A 77 -0.26 13.57 1.95
C PRO A 77 -0.92 12.69 0.88
N ASN A 78 -1.98 11.96 1.22
CA ASN A 78 -2.71 11.08 0.30
C ASN A 78 -3.85 11.76 -0.47
N LEU A 79 -4.20 13.01 -0.15
CA LEU A 79 -5.29 13.74 -0.82
C LEU A 79 -4.86 14.25 -2.21
N LYS A 80 -5.82 14.42 -3.14
CA LYS A 80 -5.55 14.81 -4.55
C LYS A 80 -4.61 16.01 -4.71
N ARG A 81 -4.70 17.02 -3.83
CA ARG A 81 -3.84 18.20 -3.88
C ARG A 81 -2.37 17.90 -3.54
N TRP A 82 -2.14 16.94 -2.66
CA TRP A 82 -0.84 16.72 -2.00
C TRP A 82 -0.10 15.49 -2.49
N ARG A 83 -0.86 14.49 -2.96
CA ARG A 83 -0.30 13.23 -3.43
C ARG A 83 0.68 13.49 -4.57
N LYS A 84 1.83 12.83 -4.49
CA LYS A 84 2.90 12.95 -5.50
C LYS A 84 2.58 12.20 -6.79
N SER A 85 1.60 11.31 -6.78
CA SER A 85 1.13 10.57 -7.96
C SER A 85 -0.39 10.52 -8.04
N GLU A 86 -0.90 10.45 -9.26
CA GLU A 86 -2.31 10.15 -9.48
C GLU A 86 -2.59 8.74 -8.98
N TRP A 87 -3.37 8.65 -7.90
CA TRP A 87 -3.77 7.37 -7.33
C TRP A 87 -4.43 6.50 -8.42
N ARG A 88 -3.77 5.39 -8.78
CA ARG A 88 -4.26 4.47 -9.79
C ARG A 88 -5.19 3.48 -9.11
N GLU A 89 -6.45 3.49 -9.53
CA GLU A 89 -7.42 2.49 -9.06
C GLU A 89 -6.84 1.08 -9.22
N PRO A 90 -6.84 0.26 -8.16
CA PRO A 90 -6.31 -1.09 -8.25
C PRO A 90 -7.13 -1.91 -9.23
N LYS A 91 -6.45 -2.75 -10.00
CA LYS A 91 -7.13 -3.62 -10.97
C LYS A 91 -7.62 -4.88 -10.27
N VAL A 92 -8.84 -5.29 -10.59
CA VAL A 92 -9.38 -6.58 -10.16
C VAL A 92 -8.91 -7.66 -11.14
N VAL A 93 -8.33 -8.75 -10.62
CA VAL A 93 -7.98 -9.94 -11.39
C VAL A 93 -8.42 -11.20 -10.66
N GLU A 94 -8.59 -12.30 -11.38
CA GLU A 94 -8.80 -13.63 -10.81
C GLU A 94 -7.62 -14.51 -11.21
N LEU A 95 -7.01 -15.17 -10.23
CA LEU A 95 -5.87 -16.05 -10.42
C LEU A 95 -6.20 -17.46 -9.95
N ASN A 96 -5.68 -18.45 -10.67
CA ASN A 96 -5.63 -19.82 -10.18
C ASN A 96 -4.53 -19.97 -9.14
N ALA A 97 -4.60 -21.02 -8.32
CA ALA A 97 -3.55 -21.34 -7.38
C ALA A 97 -2.28 -21.77 -8.14
N PHE A 98 -1.12 -21.42 -7.60
CA PHE A 98 0.18 -21.86 -8.09
C PHE A 98 1.19 -21.92 -6.95
N ASN A 99 2.25 -22.70 -7.13
CA ASN A 99 3.25 -22.91 -6.09
C ASN A 99 4.46 -22.00 -6.27
N ILE A 100 5.04 -21.63 -5.14
CA ILE A 100 6.35 -21.01 -5.05
C ILE A 100 7.26 -21.85 -4.14
N VAL A 101 8.55 -21.82 -4.43
CA VAL A 101 9.59 -22.47 -3.61
C VAL A 101 10.60 -21.44 -3.15
N GLY A 102 10.99 -21.51 -1.88
CA GLY A 102 12.06 -20.68 -1.33
C GLY A 102 12.16 -20.76 0.19
N ILE A 103 12.22 -19.62 0.87
CA ILE A 103 12.43 -19.54 2.32
C ILE A 103 11.38 -18.67 2.99
N SER A 104 11.11 -18.94 4.26
CA SER A 104 10.07 -18.23 5.00
C SER A 104 10.53 -17.76 6.37
N THR A 105 9.90 -16.69 6.86
CA THR A 105 10.00 -16.26 8.26
C THR A 105 8.62 -15.91 8.81
N GLN A 106 8.40 -16.10 10.10
CA GLN A 106 7.20 -15.64 10.78
C GLN A 106 7.47 -14.33 11.51
N THR A 107 6.62 -13.33 11.30
CA THR A 107 6.74 -11.99 11.88
C THR A 107 5.37 -11.32 12.04
N SER A 108 5.37 -10.05 12.43
CA SER A 108 4.19 -9.18 12.52
C SER A 108 4.55 -7.75 12.18
N ASN A 109 3.56 -6.93 11.82
CA ASN A 109 3.78 -5.50 11.53
C ASN A 109 4.39 -4.74 12.72
N ALA A 110 4.05 -5.14 13.95
CA ALA A 110 4.63 -4.56 15.16
C ALA A 110 6.13 -4.89 15.32
N ASN A 111 6.58 -6.06 14.85
CA ASN A 111 8.00 -6.43 14.88
C ASN A 111 8.80 -5.77 13.73
N GLU A 112 8.19 -5.56 12.57
CA GLU A 112 8.88 -4.99 11.40
C GLU A 112 9.21 -3.50 11.51
N ILE A 113 8.68 -2.81 12.53
CA ILE A 113 9.04 -1.42 12.84
C ILE A 113 10.11 -1.29 13.93
N THR A 114 10.64 -2.40 14.43
CA THR A 114 11.68 -2.41 15.47
C THR A 114 13.02 -2.87 14.91
N GLU A 115 14.08 -2.78 15.73
CA GLU A 115 15.40 -3.32 15.38
C GLU A 115 15.41 -4.86 15.21
N GLN A 116 14.33 -5.54 15.58
CA GLN A 116 14.16 -6.99 15.45
C GLN A 116 13.40 -7.39 14.16
N ALA A 117 13.21 -6.45 13.22
CA ALA A 117 12.59 -6.69 11.92
C ALA A 117 13.24 -7.87 11.20
N LYS A 118 12.41 -8.78 10.68
CA LYS A 118 12.85 -10.04 10.07
C LYS A 118 12.76 -10.03 8.56
N ILE A 119 11.93 -9.18 7.96
CA ILE A 119 11.78 -9.12 6.49
C ILE A 119 13.08 -8.72 5.80
N PRO A 120 13.83 -7.68 6.25
CA PRO A 120 15.12 -7.34 5.63
C PRO A 120 16.13 -8.50 5.72
N GLN A 121 16.18 -9.19 6.88
CA GLN A 121 17.06 -10.33 7.09
C GLN A 121 16.70 -11.52 6.18
N LEU A 122 15.42 -11.74 5.93
CA LEU A 122 14.94 -12.78 5.00
C LEU A 122 15.38 -12.47 3.57
N TRP A 123 15.27 -11.23 3.13
CA TRP A 123 15.76 -10.79 1.81
C TRP A 123 17.27 -10.92 1.67
N ASP A 124 18.03 -10.49 2.69
CA ASP A 124 19.49 -10.66 2.71
C ASP A 124 19.87 -12.14 2.57
N HIS A 125 19.22 -13.02 3.35
CA HIS A 125 19.45 -14.46 3.27
C HIS A 125 19.10 -15.02 1.89
N PHE A 126 17.96 -14.61 1.32
CA PHE A 126 17.49 -15.07 0.01
C PHE A 126 18.51 -14.82 -1.10
N TYR A 127 19.09 -13.62 -1.13
CA TYR A 127 20.10 -13.26 -2.13
C TYR A 127 21.49 -13.80 -1.79
N GLN A 128 21.95 -13.70 -0.54
CA GLN A 128 23.30 -14.17 -0.16
C GLN A 128 23.47 -15.68 -0.37
N GLN A 129 22.42 -16.47 -0.16
CA GLN A 129 22.45 -17.92 -0.37
C GLN A 129 22.07 -18.33 -1.81
N ASN A 130 21.82 -17.36 -2.71
CA ASN A 130 21.36 -17.60 -4.08
C ASN A 130 20.22 -18.62 -4.14
N ILE A 131 19.19 -18.44 -3.30
CA ILE A 131 18.11 -19.43 -3.13
C ILE A 131 17.45 -19.78 -4.47
N THR A 132 17.30 -18.79 -5.36
CA THR A 132 16.73 -18.98 -6.69
C THR A 132 17.51 -19.98 -7.53
N ASP A 133 18.84 -20.01 -7.42
CA ASP A 133 19.71 -20.91 -8.20
C ASP A 133 19.72 -22.35 -7.67
N GLN A 134 19.24 -22.56 -6.44
CA GLN A 134 19.02 -23.89 -5.88
C GLN A 134 17.76 -24.57 -6.44
N ILE A 135 16.93 -23.83 -7.18
CA ILE A 135 15.65 -24.30 -7.71
C ILE A 135 15.80 -24.53 -9.22
N ALA A 136 15.80 -25.79 -9.64
CA ALA A 136 16.08 -26.18 -11.02
C ALA A 136 14.90 -25.91 -11.98
N GLU A 137 13.67 -26.26 -11.57
CA GLU A 137 12.46 -26.20 -12.43
C GLU A 137 11.67 -24.90 -12.21
N ARG A 138 12.32 -23.76 -12.41
CA ARG A 138 11.68 -22.44 -12.34
C ARG A 138 10.89 -22.17 -13.61
N LYS A 139 9.65 -21.72 -13.45
CA LYS A 139 8.79 -21.35 -14.58
C LYS A 139 9.22 -20.04 -15.25
N ASN A 140 9.70 -19.09 -14.45
CA ASN A 140 10.13 -17.77 -14.87
C ASN A 140 11.22 -17.22 -13.91
N GLY A 141 11.72 -16.03 -14.22
CA GLY A 141 12.70 -15.33 -13.37
C GLY A 141 12.07 -14.42 -12.31
N HIS A 142 10.75 -14.51 -12.08
CA HIS A 142 10.05 -13.64 -11.14
C HIS A 142 10.24 -14.11 -9.70
N VAL A 143 10.35 -13.14 -8.80
CA VAL A 143 10.39 -13.41 -7.36
C VAL A 143 9.07 -12.97 -6.74
N TYR A 144 8.58 -13.77 -5.81
CA TYR A 144 7.33 -13.58 -5.10
C TYR A 144 7.60 -13.41 -3.61
N GLY A 145 6.95 -12.42 -2.98
CA GLY A 145 6.87 -12.27 -1.53
C GLY A 145 5.46 -12.58 -1.05
N LEU A 146 5.19 -13.83 -0.67
CA LEU A 146 3.87 -14.28 -0.22
C LEU A 146 3.71 -14.04 1.28
N TYR A 147 2.72 -13.23 1.64
CA TYR A 147 2.22 -13.09 3.00
C TYR A 147 1.07 -14.07 3.20
N SER A 148 1.24 -15.05 4.09
CA SER A 148 0.29 -16.13 4.34
C SER A 148 0.19 -16.48 5.83
N ASP A 149 -0.62 -17.47 6.16
CA ASP A 149 -0.79 -17.99 7.53
C ASP A 149 -1.09 -16.88 8.56
N TYR A 150 -1.92 -15.91 8.16
CA TYR A 150 -2.34 -14.83 9.04
C TYR A 150 -3.06 -15.40 10.26
N GLU A 151 -2.61 -15.00 11.45
CA GLU A 151 -3.24 -15.42 12.71
C GLU A 151 -4.63 -14.81 12.87
N THR A 152 -4.78 -13.54 12.49
CA THR A 152 -6.04 -12.79 12.59
C THR A 152 -6.25 -11.86 11.39
N ASP A 153 -5.66 -10.67 11.45
CA ASP A 153 -5.76 -9.59 10.47
C ASP A 153 -4.41 -8.87 10.32
N VAL A 154 -4.43 -7.58 9.96
CA VAL A 154 -3.22 -6.74 9.85
C VAL A 154 -2.42 -6.63 11.16
N ASN A 155 -2.99 -6.94 12.32
CA ASN A 155 -2.31 -6.87 13.61
C ASN A 155 -1.75 -8.22 14.08
N GLY A 156 -2.14 -9.32 13.42
CA GLY A 156 -1.70 -10.67 13.77
C GLY A 156 -0.31 -11.00 13.26
N ASN A 157 0.23 -12.13 13.73
CA ASN A 157 1.41 -12.71 13.08
C ASN A 157 1.04 -13.23 11.69
N TYR A 158 2.02 -13.21 10.80
CA TYR A 158 1.95 -13.79 9.46
C TYR A 158 3.29 -14.43 9.09
N THR A 159 3.25 -15.31 8.09
CA THR A 159 4.44 -15.85 7.45
C THR A 159 4.71 -15.08 6.17
N LEU A 160 5.92 -14.55 6.01
CA LEU A 160 6.42 -14.10 4.71
C LEU A 160 7.26 -15.21 4.09
N THR A 161 6.95 -15.61 2.85
CA THR A 161 7.73 -16.56 2.05
C THR A 161 8.27 -15.86 0.81
N LEU A 162 9.59 -15.83 0.66
CA LEU A 162 10.25 -15.40 -0.57
C LEU A 162 10.55 -16.61 -1.44
N GLY A 163 10.13 -16.57 -2.69
CA GLY A 163 10.30 -17.71 -3.59
C GLY A 163 10.08 -17.40 -5.05
N VAL A 164 10.22 -18.44 -5.88
CA VAL A 164 10.01 -18.40 -7.33
C VAL A 164 8.95 -19.41 -7.73
N GLU A 165 8.22 -19.12 -8.79
CA GLU A 165 7.18 -20.01 -9.31
C GLU A 165 7.76 -21.25 -10.00
N VAL A 166 7.06 -22.36 -9.84
CA VAL A 166 7.45 -23.71 -10.27
C VAL A 166 6.24 -24.41 -10.91
N ASP A 167 6.48 -25.27 -11.89
CA ASP A 167 5.40 -25.93 -12.66
C ASP A 167 4.85 -27.21 -12.02
N ASN A 168 5.55 -27.82 -11.06
CA ASN A 168 5.23 -29.14 -10.50
C ASN A 168 4.89 -29.08 -9.00
N ASP A 169 3.98 -29.95 -8.55
CA ASP A 169 3.63 -30.11 -7.12
C ASP A 169 4.61 -31.04 -6.38
N ASP A 170 5.31 -31.94 -7.08
CA ASP A 170 6.21 -32.95 -6.50
C ASP A 170 7.67 -32.49 -6.54
N ILE A 171 7.97 -31.45 -5.77
CA ILE A 171 9.29 -30.82 -5.75
C ILE A 171 10.11 -31.44 -4.62
N GLN A 172 11.15 -32.19 -4.99
CA GLN A 172 12.14 -32.64 -4.02
C GLN A 172 13.12 -31.51 -3.70
N THR A 173 12.89 -30.83 -2.59
CA THR A 173 13.73 -29.74 -2.12
C THR A 173 13.75 -29.69 -0.59
N ASP A 174 14.86 -29.22 -0.02
CA ASP A 174 14.97 -28.90 1.40
C ASP A 174 14.38 -27.50 1.72
N LEU A 175 13.94 -26.78 0.68
CA LEU A 175 13.30 -25.47 0.78
C LEU A 175 11.81 -25.58 1.10
N VAL A 176 11.22 -24.44 1.46
CA VAL A 176 9.79 -24.34 1.76
C VAL A 176 9.01 -24.25 0.44
N VAL A 177 8.00 -25.11 0.30
CA VAL A 177 6.98 -25.03 -0.76
C VAL A 177 5.73 -24.36 -0.19
N LYS A 178 5.24 -23.31 -0.84
CA LYS A 178 3.98 -22.64 -0.50
C LYS A 178 3.10 -22.48 -1.73
N THR A 179 1.79 -22.51 -1.52
CA THR A 179 0.80 -22.25 -2.57
C THR A 179 0.28 -20.83 -2.42
N ILE A 180 0.41 -20.02 -3.48
CA ILE A 180 -0.36 -18.79 -3.62
C ILE A 180 -1.80 -19.21 -3.98
N PRO A 181 -2.82 -18.81 -3.19
CA PRO A 181 -4.15 -19.37 -3.33
C PRO A 181 -4.86 -18.87 -4.59
N ALA A 182 -5.78 -19.69 -5.10
CA ALA A 182 -6.74 -19.21 -6.09
C ALA A 182 -7.67 -18.19 -5.42
N ALA A 183 -7.69 -16.96 -5.92
CA ALA A 183 -8.55 -15.92 -5.37
C ALA A 183 -8.79 -14.81 -6.39
N LYS A 184 -9.72 -13.93 -6.02
CA LYS A 184 -9.87 -12.62 -6.61
C LYS A 184 -8.91 -11.66 -5.90
N TYR A 185 -8.16 -10.89 -6.68
CA TYR A 185 -7.13 -10.00 -6.19
C TYR A 185 -7.39 -8.56 -6.63
N LEU A 186 -7.10 -7.61 -5.74
CA LEU A 186 -6.79 -6.24 -6.11
C LEU A 186 -5.30 -6.12 -6.36
N VAL A 187 -4.93 -5.59 -7.53
CA VAL A 187 -3.55 -5.38 -7.95
C VAL A 187 -3.21 -3.90 -7.85
N PHE A 188 -2.34 -3.59 -6.90
CA PHE A 188 -1.73 -2.28 -6.73
C PHE A 188 -0.39 -2.29 -7.44
N THR A 189 -0.18 -1.39 -8.40
CA THR A 189 1.12 -1.21 -9.05
C THR A 189 1.77 0.02 -8.47
N SER A 190 2.96 -0.13 -7.88
CA SER A 190 3.69 0.98 -7.30
C SER A 190 4.03 2.03 -8.34
N ASP A 191 4.35 3.24 -7.89
CA ASP A 191 5.16 4.13 -8.70
C ASP A 191 6.54 3.53 -8.95
N LYS A 192 7.31 4.16 -9.83
CA LYS A 192 8.73 3.84 -9.99
C LYS A 192 9.53 4.48 -8.88
N GLY A 193 10.44 3.74 -8.27
CA GLY A 193 11.26 4.24 -7.18
C GLY A 193 12.39 3.34 -6.76
N VAL A 194 13.06 3.73 -5.68
CA VAL A 194 14.21 3.00 -5.12
C VAL A 194 13.72 1.85 -4.24
N MET A 195 14.41 0.72 -4.30
CA MET A 195 14.20 -0.42 -3.41
C MET A 195 15.00 -0.26 -2.10
N PRO A 196 14.40 -0.60 -0.94
CA PRO A 196 13.04 -1.14 -0.75
C PRO A 196 11.96 -0.06 -0.54
N GLU A 197 12.31 1.23 -0.56
CA GLU A 197 11.42 2.34 -0.17
C GLU A 197 10.11 2.37 -0.94
N VAL A 198 10.15 2.10 -2.25
CA VAL A 198 8.97 2.10 -3.12
C VAL A 198 7.92 1.06 -2.69
N VAL A 199 8.37 -0.09 -2.17
CA VAL A 199 7.48 -1.15 -1.70
C VAL A 199 6.82 -0.76 -0.38
N ILE A 200 7.62 -0.21 0.55
CA ILE A 200 7.14 0.27 1.85
C ILE A 200 6.08 1.36 1.64
N GLN A 201 6.35 2.32 0.76
CA GLN A 201 5.40 3.37 0.42
C GLN A 201 4.11 2.78 -0.16
N THR A 202 4.20 1.83 -1.08
CA THR A 202 3.03 1.20 -1.71
C THR A 202 2.16 0.48 -0.66
N TRP A 203 2.76 -0.20 0.32
CA TRP A 203 2.00 -0.81 1.42
C TRP A 203 1.26 0.22 2.27
N GLN A 204 1.87 1.37 2.58
CA GLN A 204 1.20 2.46 3.31
C GLN A 204 0.00 3.02 2.53
N GLU A 205 0.14 3.15 1.21
CA GLU A 205 -0.95 3.56 0.32
C GLU A 205 -2.08 2.52 0.29
N ILE A 206 -1.74 1.22 0.25
CA ILE A 206 -2.71 0.12 0.32
C ILE A 206 -3.49 0.16 1.64
N TRP A 207 -2.82 0.34 2.78
CA TRP A 207 -3.49 0.45 4.08
C TRP A 207 -4.43 1.64 4.13
N THR A 208 -3.99 2.80 3.62
CA THR A 208 -4.81 3.99 3.50
C THR A 208 -6.02 3.76 2.61
N TRP A 209 -5.83 3.05 1.50
CA TRP A 209 -6.93 2.72 0.60
C TRP A 209 -7.98 1.84 1.26
N PHE A 210 -7.56 0.74 1.89
CA PHE A 210 -8.49 -0.18 2.56
C PHE A 210 -9.24 0.49 3.71
N ALA A 211 -8.59 1.40 4.46
CA ALA A 211 -9.24 2.18 5.51
C ALA A 211 -10.39 3.06 4.99
N ASN A 212 -10.38 3.42 3.71
CA ASN A 212 -11.38 4.26 3.05
C ASN A 212 -12.27 3.49 2.06
N SER A 213 -12.06 2.18 1.89
CA SER A 213 -12.81 1.34 0.97
C SER A 213 -13.91 0.53 1.68
N LYS A 214 -14.85 -0.02 0.91
CA LYS A 214 -15.79 -1.05 1.39
C LYS A 214 -15.35 -2.47 1.04
N VAL A 215 -14.17 -2.63 0.44
CA VAL A 215 -13.67 -3.94 0.02
C VAL A 215 -12.99 -4.62 1.19
N GLU A 216 -13.33 -5.89 1.41
CA GLU A 216 -12.79 -6.69 2.51
C GLU A 216 -11.70 -7.63 2.00
N ARG A 217 -10.58 -7.66 2.71
CA ARG A 217 -9.51 -8.63 2.50
C ARG A 217 -9.93 -10.01 3.01
N THR A 218 -9.47 -11.06 2.35
CA THR A 218 -9.68 -12.44 2.81
C THR A 218 -8.62 -12.88 3.82
N TYR A 219 -7.43 -12.26 3.79
CA TYR A 219 -6.25 -12.71 4.54
C TYR A 219 -5.87 -14.16 4.25
N THR A 220 -6.22 -14.67 3.06
CA THR A 220 -5.87 -16.04 2.64
C THR A 220 -4.47 -16.14 2.05
N GLY A 221 -3.96 -15.06 1.49
CA GLY A 221 -2.64 -15.01 0.86
C GLY A 221 -2.52 -13.78 -0.02
N ASP A 222 -1.77 -12.78 0.44
CA ASP A 222 -1.42 -11.58 -0.32
C ASP A 222 0.02 -11.73 -0.82
N PHE A 223 0.37 -11.17 -1.97
CA PHE A 223 1.73 -11.32 -2.45
C PHE A 223 2.28 -10.12 -3.22
N GLU A 224 3.59 -9.92 -3.10
CA GLU A 224 4.38 -9.03 -3.92
C GLU A 224 4.94 -9.78 -5.12
N LEU A 225 4.92 -9.16 -6.29
CA LEU A 225 5.52 -9.67 -7.52
C LEU A 225 6.65 -8.74 -7.95
N TYR A 226 7.86 -9.29 -7.97
CA TYR A 226 9.09 -8.68 -8.46
C TYR A 226 9.45 -9.28 -9.81
N ASP A 227 9.00 -8.62 -10.88
CA ASP A 227 9.27 -9.02 -12.26
C ASP A 227 10.42 -8.21 -12.88
N GLU A 228 10.55 -8.23 -14.21
CA GLU A 228 11.63 -7.56 -14.93
C GLU A 228 11.68 -6.04 -14.68
N ARG A 229 10.56 -5.43 -14.25
CA ARG A 229 10.49 -4.02 -13.88
C ARG A 229 11.29 -3.69 -12.62
N CYS A 230 11.75 -4.68 -11.88
CA CYS A 230 12.59 -4.53 -10.69
C CYS A 230 14.09 -4.71 -10.99
N ALA A 231 14.49 -4.89 -12.26
CA ALA A 231 15.89 -5.16 -12.62
C ALA A 231 16.85 -4.01 -12.27
N ASN A 232 16.37 -2.76 -12.22
CA ASN A 232 17.14 -1.62 -11.73
C ASN A 232 16.65 -1.19 -10.34
N PRO A 233 17.39 -1.46 -9.25
CA PRO A 233 16.94 -1.17 -7.90
C PRO A 233 16.75 0.33 -7.59
N HIS A 234 17.24 1.24 -8.45
CA HIS A 234 17.02 2.67 -8.32
C HIS A 234 15.81 3.20 -9.12
N ASP A 235 15.17 2.36 -9.93
CA ASP A 235 13.99 2.70 -10.76
C ASP A 235 13.06 1.47 -10.89
N SER A 236 12.78 0.82 -9.76
CA SER A 236 11.95 -0.39 -9.70
C SER A 236 10.47 -0.07 -9.63
N GLN A 237 9.64 -0.97 -10.16
CA GLN A 237 8.19 -0.96 -9.99
C GLN A 237 7.68 -2.36 -9.63
N VAL A 238 6.92 -2.45 -8.54
CA VAL A 238 6.38 -3.69 -7.97
C VAL A 238 4.87 -3.75 -8.16
N ALA A 239 4.33 -4.96 -8.30
CA ALA A 239 2.90 -5.21 -8.18
C ALA A 239 2.59 -5.94 -6.87
N ILE A 240 1.63 -5.45 -6.11
CA ILE A 240 1.16 -6.05 -4.86
C ILE A 240 -0.28 -6.52 -5.06
N TYR A 241 -0.52 -7.80 -4.81
CA TYR A 241 -1.77 -8.49 -4.99
C TYR A 241 -2.39 -8.75 -3.62
N ILE A 242 -3.56 -8.17 -3.38
CA ILE A 242 -4.30 -8.33 -2.13
C ILE A 242 -5.55 -9.17 -2.40
N ALA A 243 -5.68 -10.31 -1.71
CA ALA A 243 -6.81 -11.22 -1.86
C ALA A 243 -8.07 -10.61 -1.21
N ILE A 244 -9.18 -10.60 -1.95
CA ILE A 244 -10.43 -9.93 -1.57
C ILE A 244 -11.65 -10.85 -1.67
N LYS A 245 -12.68 -10.52 -0.87
CA LYS A 245 -13.98 -11.24 -0.85
C LYS A 245 -14.83 -11.01 -2.10
#